data_AF-A0A840XIR3-F1
#
_entry.id   AF-A0A840XIR3-F1
#
_cell.length_a   1.000
_cell.length_b   1.000
_cell.length_c   1.000
_cell.angle_alpha   90.00
_cell.angle_beta   90.00
_cell.angle_gamma   90.00
#
_symmetry.space_group_name_H-M   'P 1'
#
loop_
_entity.id
_entity.type
_entity.pdbx_description
1 polymer ?
#
loop_
_entity_poly.entity_id
_entity_poly.type
_entity_poly.pdbx_seq_one_letter_code
_entity_poly.pdbx_strand_id
1 'polypeptide(L)'
;MAEIPFDDEGHLLEVLDFLGDELEPSILIGGWATVRRVGGEISRDIDLIIASDAVRQKIEATLSELSRSTHLQGTKWRGTFDGVHVDVYLPHQSQLGGVLRLRVEELAKHTERLEGSRWQLLTIEAHTISKFAALLDRPDTEKGFKDAREIVRLLEARVDASMACRVLAAATAGSRDDLPQHVAAVFDLIGPRAKPTKPQQKLLQQARREWLRAIEIAVRDTTRARPPLL
;
A
#
# COMPACT_ATOMS: atom_id res chain seq x y z
N MET A 1 -25.15 -24.05 24.01
CA MET A 1 -24.03 -24.00 23.05
C MET A 1 -23.03 -23.03 23.64
N ALA A 2 -21.84 -23.50 23.99
CA ALA A 2 -20.81 -22.63 24.52
C ALA A 2 -20.23 -21.81 23.36
N GLU A 3 -20.38 -20.50 23.38
CA GLU A 3 -19.59 -19.59 22.56
C GLU A 3 -18.12 -19.81 22.93
N ILE A 4 -17.38 -20.40 22.01
CA ILE A 4 -15.92 -20.42 22.09
C ILE A 4 -15.51 -18.95 21.95
N PRO A 5 -14.71 -18.39 22.88
CA PRO A 5 -14.25 -17.01 22.71
C PRO A 5 -13.47 -16.95 21.41
N PHE A 6 -13.96 -16.18 20.45
CA PHE A 6 -13.17 -15.82 19.28
C PHE A 6 -11.91 -15.13 19.79
N ASP A 7 -10.73 -15.62 19.39
CA ASP A 7 -9.54 -14.80 19.54
C ASP A 7 -9.67 -13.59 18.60
N ASP A 8 -9.04 -12.47 18.98
CA ASP A 8 -9.12 -11.22 18.22
C ASP A 8 -8.70 -11.41 16.74
N GLU A 9 -7.84 -12.40 16.45
CA GLU A 9 -7.37 -12.70 15.08
C GLU A 9 -8.44 -13.40 14.23
N GLY A 10 -9.15 -14.38 14.79
CA GLY A 10 -10.25 -15.08 14.15
C GLY A 10 -11.39 -14.12 13.79
N HIS A 11 -11.75 -13.24 14.74
CA HIS A 11 -12.73 -12.18 14.48
C HIS A 11 -12.33 -11.26 13.33
N LEU A 12 -11.08 -10.79 13.35
CA LEU A 12 -10.56 -9.93 12.28
C LEU A 12 -10.57 -10.61 10.90
N LEU A 13 -10.28 -11.91 10.84
CA LEU A 13 -10.32 -12.69 9.60
C LEU A 13 -11.76 -12.84 9.08
N GLU A 14 -12.72 -13.09 9.95
CA GLU A 14 -14.14 -13.18 9.57
C GLU A 14 -14.65 -11.84 9.02
N VAL A 15 -14.34 -10.73 9.71
CA VAL A 15 -14.68 -9.39 9.23
C VAL A 15 -14.01 -9.10 7.87
N LEU A 16 -12.73 -9.42 7.72
CA LEU A 16 -12.01 -9.23 6.46
C LEU A 16 -12.62 -10.02 5.31
N ASP A 17 -13.00 -11.28 5.54
CA ASP A 17 -13.58 -12.14 4.51
C ASP A 17 -15.00 -11.69 4.15
N PHE A 18 -15.82 -11.33 5.14
CA PHE A 18 -17.16 -10.77 4.93
C PHE A 18 -17.10 -9.49 4.07
N LEU A 19 -16.24 -8.54 4.45
CA LEU A 19 -16.08 -7.30 3.70
C LEU A 19 -15.54 -7.53 2.28
N GLY A 20 -14.76 -8.59 2.07
CA GLY A 20 -14.23 -8.96 0.75
C GLY A 20 -15.32 -9.36 -0.23
N ASP A 21 -16.35 -10.05 0.25
CA ASP A 21 -17.52 -10.42 -0.56
C ASP A 21 -18.46 -9.21 -0.73
N GLU A 22 -18.77 -8.51 0.36
CA GLU A 22 -19.76 -7.42 0.33
C GLU A 22 -19.29 -6.23 -0.52
N LEU A 23 -18.03 -5.83 -0.36
CA LEU A 23 -17.49 -4.62 -1.00
C LEU A 23 -16.87 -4.88 -2.37
N GLU A 24 -17.15 -6.01 -3.01
CA GLU A 24 -16.67 -6.28 -4.36
C GLU A 24 -17.34 -5.34 -5.41
N PRO A 25 -16.58 -4.75 -6.36
CA PRO A 25 -15.12 -4.78 -6.47
C PRO A 25 -14.40 -3.71 -5.59
N SER A 26 -13.56 -4.18 -4.67
CA SER A 26 -12.63 -3.33 -3.89
C SER A 26 -11.23 -3.93 -3.90
N ILE A 27 -10.23 -3.07 -3.74
CA ILE A 27 -8.82 -3.46 -3.72
C ILE A 27 -8.31 -3.37 -2.28
N LEU A 28 -7.96 -4.50 -1.68
CA LEU A 28 -7.35 -4.54 -0.36
C LEU A 28 -5.89 -4.09 -0.43
N ILE A 29 -5.50 -3.20 0.48
CA ILE A 29 -4.15 -2.67 0.61
C ILE A 29 -3.66 -2.80 2.07
N GLY A 30 -2.57 -2.09 2.43
CA GLY A 30 -2.14 -1.99 3.83
C GLY A 30 -1.57 -3.31 4.39
N GLY A 31 -1.68 -3.49 5.71
CA GLY A 31 -1.08 -4.65 6.39
C GLY A 31 -1.70 -5.99 5.96
N TRP A 32 -3.01 -6.03 5.74
CA TRP A 32 -3.71 -7.24 5.31
C TRP A 32 -3.29 -7.71 3.91
N ALA A 33 -3.08 -6.78 2.97
CA ALA A 33 -2.50 -7.12 1.68
C ALA A 33 -1.08 -7.69 1.79
N THR A 34 -0.26 -7.22 2.75
CA THR A 34 1.05 -7.84 3.03
C THR A 34 0.88 -9.27 3.54
N VAL A 35 -0.01 -9.49 4.52
CA VAL A 35 -0.25 -10.82 5.10
C VAL A 35 -0.69 -11.82 4.02
N ARG A 36 -1.62 -11.43 3.14
CA ARG A 36 -2.09 -12.30 2.04
C ARG A 36 -0.99 -12.62 1.01
N ARG A 37 0.02 -11.75 0.87
CA ARG A 37 1.11 -11.91 -0.12
C ARG A 37 2.31 -12.68 0.40
N VAL A 38 2.80 -12.31 1.57
CA VAL A 38 4.09 -12.77 2.11
C VAL A 38 4.01 -13.16 3.58
N GLY A 39 2.80 -13.23 4.15
CA GLY A 39 2.58 -13.41 5.58
C GLY A 39 3.05 -12.21 6.41
N GLY A 40 2.95 -12.35 7.72
CA GLY A 40 3.51 -11.37 8.66
C GLY A 40 2.59 -10.98 9.79
N GLU A 41 2.81 -9.79 10.34
CA GLU A 41 2.07 -9.28 11.48
C GLU A 41 0.68 -8.80 11.03
N ILE A 42 -0.37 -9.36 11.63
CA ILE A 42 -1.76 -8.97 11.35
C ILE A 42 -1.99 -7.49 11.68
N SER A 43 -2.83 -6.84 10.89
CA SER A 43 -3.26 -5.46 11.10
C SER A 43 -4.61 -5.45 11.83
N ARG A 44 -4.78 -4.51 12.76
CA ARG A 44 -6.09 -4.26 13.38
C ARG A 44 -7.01 -3.43 12.49
N ASP A 45 -6.43 -2.65 11.58
CA ASP A 45 -7.15 -1.82 10.63
C ASP A 45 -7.19 -2.52 9.26
N ILE A 46 -8.30 -2.38 8.53
CA ILE A 46 -8.46 -2.80 7.14
C ILE A 46 -8.37 -1.57 6.24
N ASP A 47 -7.46 -1.58 5.26
CA ASP A 47 -7.31 -0.50 4.29
C ASP A 47 -7.75 -0.98 2.90
N LEU A 48 -8.60 -0.22 2.20
CA LEU A 48 -9.06 -0.56 0.85
C LEU A 48 -9.19 0.64 -0.08
N ILE A 49 -9.01 0.40 -1.39
CA ILE A 49 -9.34 1.36 -2.47
C ILE A 49 -10.64 0.89 -3.12
N ILE A 50 -11.62 1.79 -3.27
CA ILE A 50 -12.85 1.45 -4.01
C ILE A 50 -12.58 1.40 -5.51
N ALA A 51 -13.15 0.42 -6.21
CA ALA A 51 -12.97 0.31 -7.66
C ALA A 51 -14.10 0.96 -8.47
N SER A 52 -15.23 1.35 -7.83
CA SER A 52 -16.36 1.97 -8.51
C SER A 52 -17.28 2.79 -7.58
N ASP A 53 -18.10 3.66 -8.16
CA ASP A 53 -19.14 4.41 -7.42
C ASP A 53 -20.24 3.50 -6.83
N ALA A 54 -20.51 2.34 -7.44
CA ALA A 54 -21.47 1.38 -6.88
C ALA A 54 -21.01 0.86 -5.51
N VAL A 55 -19.72 0.62 -5.35
CA VAL A 55 -19.13 0.18 -4.08
C VAL A 55 -19.15 1.28 -3.03
N ARG A 56 -19.07 2.55 -3.45
CA ARG A 56 -19.20 3.69 -2.54
C ARG A 56 -20.53 3.67 -1.78
N GLN A 57 -21.63 3.36 -2.45
CA GLN A 57 -22.95 3.23 -1.82
C GLN A 57 -23.00 2.04 -0.85
N LYS A 58 -22.39 0.91 -1.23
CA LYS A 58 -22.27 -0.25 -0.33
C LYS A 58 -21.51 0.11 0.95
N ILE A 59 -20.40 0.84 0.84
CA ILE A 59 -19.63 1.28 2.02
C ILE A 59 -20.47 2.12 2.98
N GLU A 60 -21.28 3.04 2.46
CA GLU A 60 -22.18 3.86 3.27
C GLU A 60 -23.28 3.03 3.96
N ALA A 61 -23.70 1.92 3.36
CA ALA A 61 -24.70 1.01 3.92
C ALA A 61 -24.09 -0.01 4.90
N THR A 62 -22.84 -0.42 4.68
CA THR A 62 -22.17 -1.48 5.45
C THR A 62 -21.42 -0.93 6.67
N LEU A 63 -20.71 0.20 6.54
CA LEU A 63 -19.87 0.73 7.63
C LEU A 63 -20.66 1.66 8.55
N SER A 64 -20.50 1.45 9.86
CA SER A 64 -20.93 2.40 10.88
C SER A 64 -19.92 3.53 11.09
N GLU A 65 -20.37 4.61 11.75
CA GLU A 65 -19.52 5.73 12.17
C GLU A 65 -18.67 6.35 11.04
N LEU A 66 -19.19 6.30 9.81
CA LEU A 66 -18.46 6.75 8.64
C LEU A 66 -18.15 8.25 8.73
N SER A 67 -16.87 8.56 8.86
CA SER A 67 -16.33 9.91 8.85
C SER A 67 -15.60 10.17 7.54
N ARG A 68 -15.70 11.41 7.05
CA ARG A 68 -15.02 11.86 5.84
C ARG A 68 -14.03 12.94 6.23
N SER A 69 -12.75 12.68 6.01
CA SER A 69 -11.68 13.63 6.25
C SER A 69 -11.16 14.16 4.92
N THR A 70 -10.89 15.46 4.85
CA THR A 70 -10.25 16.11 3.69
C THR A 70 -8.95 16.75 4.17
N HIS A 71 -7.82 16.24 3.70
CA HIS A 71 -6.49 16.72 4.06
C HIS A 71 -5.63 16.94 2.80
N LEU A 72 -4.37 17.34 2.97
CA LEU A 72 -3.39 17.52 1.87
C LEU A 72 -3.22 16.26 1.00
N GLN A 73 -3.47 15.08 1.57
CA GLN A 73 -3.45 13.77 0.90
C GLN A 73 -4.81 13.43 0.24
N GLY A 74 -5.77 14.36 0.22
CA GLY A 74 -7.08 14.18 -0.38
C GLY A 74 -8.18 13.77 0.60
N THR A 75 -9.27 13.21 0.07
CA THR A 75 -10.41 12.70 0.83
C THR A 75 -10.13 11.27 1.28
N LYS A 76 -10.24 10.99 2.57
CA LYS A 76 -10.21 9.62 3.11
C LYS A 76 -11.45 9.38 3.94
N TRP A 77 -12.04 8.22 3.73
CA TRP A 77 -13.20 7.75 4.49
C TRP A 77 -12.71 6.79 5.57
N ARG A 78 -13.26 6.90 6.77
CA ARG A 78 -12.99 5.99 7.87
C ARG A 78 -14.30 5.60 8.52
N GLY A 79 -14.56 4.30 8.58
CA GLY A 79 -15.71 3.73 9.27
C GLY A 79 -15.31 2.60 10.18
N THR A 80 -16.31 1.98 10.79
CA THR A 80 -16.19 0.78 11.62
C THR A 80 -17.10 -0.31 11.07
N PHE A 81 -16.67 -1.55 11.15
CA PHE A 81 -17.52 -2.72 10.94
C PHE A 81 -17.19 -3.73 12.03
N ASP A 82 -18.18 -4.08 12.83
CA ASP A 82 -18.04 -5.05 13.93
C ASP A 82 -16.82 -4.79 14.83
N GLY A 83 -16.64 -3.52 15.23
CA GLY A 83 -15.52 -3.06 16.06
C GLY A 83 -14.18 -2.89 15.34
N VAL A 84 -14.08 -3.26 14.06
CA VAL A 84 -12.86 -3.16 13.24
C VAL A 84 -12.85 -1.84 12.47
N HIS A 85 -11.73 -1.12 12.50
CA HIS A 85 -11.57 0.11 11.72
C HIS A 85 -11.31 -0.20 10.24
N VAL A 86 -12.05 0.49 9.36
CA VAL A 86 -11.92 0.38 7.92
C VAL A 86 -11.58 1.74 7.32
N ASP A 87 -10.42 1.81 6.68
CA ASP A 87 -9.87 2.97 6.00
C ASP A 87 -10.08 2.84 4.49
N VAL A 88 -10.85 3.76 3.91
CA VAL A 88 -11.33 3.70 2.53
C VAL A 88 -10.75 4.85 1.72
N TYR A 89 -10.06 4.51 0.63
CA TYR A 89 -9.44 5.43 -0.30
C TYR A 89 -10.21 5.45 -1.64
N LEU A 90 -10.45 6.66 -2.16
CA LEU A 90 -11.28 6.93 -3.33
C LEU A 90 -10.41 7.35 -4.52
N PRO A 91 -10.56 6.71 -5.70
CA PRO A 91 -9.92 7.14 -6.95
C PRO A 91 -10.13 8.62 -7.23
N HIS A 92 -9.07 9.30 -7.71
CA HIS A 92 -9.03 10.73 -8.03
C HIS A 92 -9.20 11.68 -6.84
N GLN A 93 -9.48 11.14 -5.65
CA GLN A 93 -9.73 11.93 -4.45
C GLN A 93 -8.72 11.62 -3.35
N SER A 94 -8.09 10.45 -3.33
CA SER A 94 -7.12 10.06 -2.31
C SER A 94 -5.71 9.90 -2.87
N GLN A 95 -4.73 10.20 -2.02
CA GLN A 95 -3.32 9.94 -2.24
C GLN A 95 -2.76 9.17 -1.04
N LEU A 96 -1.82 8.23 -1.28
CA LEU A 96 -1.07 7.55 -0.23
C LEU A 96 0.26 8.26 0.00
N GLY A 97 0.49 8.64 1.26
CA GLY A 97 1.72 9.31 1.70
C GLY A 97 1.75 10.80 1.37
N GLY A 98 2.33 11.60 2.26
CA GLY A 98 2.54 13.04 2.12
C GLY A 98 3.79 13.35 1.31
N VAL A 99 4.81 12.48 1.36
CA VAL A 99 6.04 12.64 0.58
C VAL A 99 5.84 12.19 -0.87
N LEU A 100 5.46 10.92 -1.08
CA LEU A 100 5.31 10.36 -2.43
C LEU A 100 4.00 10.73 -3.13
N ARG A 101 2.95 11.05 -2.36
CA ARG A 101 1.64 11.50 -2.88
C ARG A 101 1.10 10.59 -3.98
N LEU A 102 1.03 9.29 -3.69
CA LEU A 102 0.66 8.26 -4.68
C LEU A 102 -0.85 8.31 -4.95
N ARG A 103 -1.23 8.66 -6.17
CA ARG A 103 -2.63 8.67 -6.61
C ARG A 103 -3.19 7.26 -6.66
N VAL A 104 -4.27 7.00 -5.92
CA VAL A 104 -4.81 5.65 -5.78
C VAL A 104 -5.44 5.13 -7.07
N GLU A 105 -5.92 6.01 -7.96
CA GLU A 105 -6.40 5.64 -9.30
C GLU A 105 -5.30 5.09 -10.21
N GLU A 106 -4.05 5.51 -10.02
CA GLU A 106 -2.92 5.00 -10.79
C GLU A 106 -2.49 3.65 -10.22
N LEU A 107 -2.48 3.51 -8.89
CA LEU A 107 -2.23 2.22 -8.23
C LEU A 107 -3.29 1.18 -8.61
N ALA A 108 -4.56 1.57 -8.71
CA ALA A 108 -5.67 0.68 -9.05
C ALA A 108 -5.57 0.07 -10.47
N LYS A 109 -4.72 0.61 -11.36
CA LYS A 109 -4.41 -0.01 -12.66
C LYS A 109 -3.48 -1.23 -12.53
N HIS A 110 -2.81 -1.37 -11.40
CA HIS A 110 -1.85 -2.42 -11.10
C HIS A 110 -2.41 -3.34 -10.03
N THR A 111 -3.31 -4.22 -10.44
CA THR A 111 -3.99 -5.13 -9.53
C THR A 111 -3.98 -6.57 -10.04
N GLU A 112 -4.06 -7.50 -9.12
CA GLU A 112 -4.20 -8.93 -9.40
C GLU A 112 -5.07 -9.59 -8.31
N ARG A 113 -5.63 -10.75 -8.62
CA ARG A 113 -6.28 -11.60 -7.64
C ARG A 113 -5.41 -12.81 -7.38
N LEU A 114 -5.05 -13.04 -6.12
CA LEU A 114 -4.36 -14.27 -5.73
C LEU A 114 -5.36 -15.43 -5.72
N GLU A 115 -4.88 -16.63 -6.03
CA GLU A 115 -5.71 -17.84 -6.00
C GLU A 115 -6.33 -18.02 -4.60
N GLY A 116 -7.64 -18.26 -4.55
CA GLY A 116 -8.39 -18.40 -3.29
C GLY A 116 -8.65 -17.09 -2.54
N SER A 117 -8.22 -15.93 -3.05
CA SER A 117 -8.49 -14.62 -2.44
C SER A 117 -9.86 -14.08 -2.85
N ARG A 118 -10.66 -13.69 -1.85
CA ARG A 118 -11.90 -12.89 -2.03
C ARG A 118 -11.60 -11.48 -2.52
N TRP A 119 -10.41 -10.98 -2.21
CA TRP A 119 -9.99 -9.62 -2.51
C TRP A 119 -9.17 -9.52 -3.79
N GLN A 120 -9.42 -8.44 -4.54
CA GLN A 120 -8.44 -7.89 -5.47
C GLN A 120 -7.32 -7.21 -4.66
N LEU A 121 -6.06 -7.40 -5.05
CA LEU A 121 -4.90 -6.79 -4.40
C LEU A 121 -4.14 -5.91 -5.40
N LEU A 122 -3.43 -4.88 -4.92
CA LEU A 122 -2.37 -4.24 -5.72
C LEU A 122 -1.29 -5.27 -6.07
N THR A 123 -0.73 -5.29 -7.29
CA THR A 123 0.41 -6.17 -7.61
C THR A 123 1.55 -5.97 -6.60
N ILE A 124 2.45 -6.95 -6.46
CA ILE A 124 3.52 -6.86 -5.44
C ILE A 124 4.36 -5.58 -5.57
N GLU A 125 4.57 -5.09 -6.79
CA GLU A 125 5.26 -3.84 -7.08
C GLU A 125 4.50 -2.62 -6.56
N ALA A 126 3.22 -2.50 -6.94
CA ALA A 126 2.34 -1.40 -6.53
C ALA A 126 2.13 -1.41 -5.00
N HIS A 127 2.04 -2.59 -4.40
CA HIS A 127 1.97 -2.76 -2.96
C HIS A 127 3.25 -2.31 -2.26
N THR A 128 4.42 -2.69 -2.80
CA THR A 128 5.72 -2.30 -2.23
C THR A 128 5.91 -0.79 -2.21
N ILE A 129 5.52 -0.08 -3.28
CA ILE A 129 5.62 1.40 -3.30
C ILE A 129 4.63 2.06 -2.35
N SER A 130 3.47 1.44 -2.09
CA SER A 130 2.52 1.93 -1.07
C SER A 130 3.15 1.87 0.33
N LYS A 131 3.96 0.83 0.59
CA LYS A 131 4.72 0.68 1.83
C LYS A 131 5.89 1.66 1.92
N PHE A 132 6.53 2.00 0.80
CA PHE A 132 7.52 3.07 0.74
C PHE A 132 6.90 4.42 1.15
N ALA A 133 5.71 4.73 0.62
CA ALA A 133 4.98 5.95 0.98
C ALA A 133 4.66 6.01 2.48
N ALA A 134 4.17 4.90 3.06
CA ALA A 134 3.88 4.82 4.48
C ALA A 134 5.15 4.97 5.34
N LEU A 135 6.26 4.31 4.98
CA LEU A 135 7.51 4.40 5.75
C LEU A 135 8.09 5.82 5.76
N LEU A 136 8.03 6.54 4.64
CA LEU A 136 8.54 7.93 4.55
C LEU A 136 7.75 8.90 5.43
N ASP A 137 6.45 8.70 5.59
CA ASP A 137 5.58 9.58 6.36
C ASP A 137 5.69 9.39 7.88
N ARG A 138 5.91 8.15 8.33
CA ARG A 138 5.88 7.78 9.76
C ARG A 138 7.07 6.92 10.20
N PRO A 139 8.32 7.29 9.85
CA PRO A 139 9.48 6.42 10.01
C PRO A 139 9.74 6.01 11.47
N ASP A 140 9.48 6.90 12.44
CA ASP A 140 9.83 6.69 13.85
C ASP A 140 8.65 6.26 14.71
N THR A 141 7.71 5.54 14.10
CA THR A 141 6.52 4.99 14.77
C THR A 141 6.53 3.46 14.74
N GLU A 142 5.76 2.82 15.62
CA GLU A 142 5.56 1.36 15.59
C GLU A 142 5.06 0.88 14.22
N LYS A 143 4.10 1.62 13.63
CA LYS A 143 3.59 1.36 12.27
C LYS A 143 4.71 1.50 11.22
N GLY A 144 5.59 2.50 11.34
CA GLY A 144 6.76 2.65 10.47
C GLY A 144 7.77 1.51 10.60
N PHE A 145 7.99 1.01 11.82
CA PHE A 145 8.89 -0.14 12.03
C PHE A 145 8.29 -1.42 11.43
N LYS A 146 6.97 -1.59 11.54
CA LYS A 146 6.23 -2.65 10.85
C LYS A 146 6.36 -2.52 9.33
N ASP A 147 6.10 -1.34 8.76
CA ASP A 147 6.25 -1.11 7.31
C ASP A 147 7.68 -1.42 6.83
N ALA A 148 8.72 -1.06 7.59
CA ALA A 148 10.10 -1.42 7.26
C ALA A 148 10.34 -2.95 7.21
N ARG A 149 9.80 -3.71 8.17
CA ARG A 149 9.88 -5.19 8.17
C ARG A 149 9.11 -5.81 7.00
N GLU A 150 7.94 -5.27 6.70
CA GLU A 150 7.12 -5.71 5.58
C GLU A 150 7.80 -5.46 4.23
N ILE A 151 8.45 -4.31 4.06
CA ILE A 151 9.25 -4.03 2.85
C ILE A 151 10.36 -5.07 2.67
N VAL A 152 11.06 -5.46 3.74
CA VAL A 152 12.09 -6.52 3.65
C VAL A 152 11.47 -7.82 3.14
N ARG A 153 10.31 -8.24 3.66
CA ARG A 153 9.62 -9.46 3.21
C ARG A 153 9.16 -9.38 1.75
N LEU A 154 8.65 -8.23 1.32
CA LEU A 154 8.27 -8.01 -0.08
C LEU A 154 9.49 -8.11 -1.00
N LEU A 155 10.63 -7.54 -0.61
CA LEU A 155 11.88 -7.67 -1.37
C LEU A 155 12.40 -9.12 -1.39
N GLU A 156 12.21 -9.88 -0.31
CA GLU A 156 12.54 -11.32 -0.28
C GLU A 156 11.71 -12.10 -1.31
N ALA A 157 10.44 -11.72 -1.49
CA ALA A 157 9.54 -12.24 -2.52
C ALA A 157 9.83 -11.73 -3.95
N ARG A 158 10.99 -11.08 -4.18
CA ARG A 158 11.53 -10.74 -5.51
C ARG A 158 10.69 -9.75 -6.33
N VAL A 159 10.27 -8.65 -5.70
CA VAL A 159 9.66 -7.50 -6.41
C VAL A 159 10.55 -7.03 -7.56
N ASP A 160 9.96 -6.84 -8.74
CA ASP A 160 10.66 -6.24 -9.89
C ASP A 160 10.83 -4.72 -9.67
N ALA A 161 12.07 -4.30 -9.42
CA ALA A 161 12.43 -2.91 -9.20
C ALA A 161 12.09 -2.00 -10.39
N SER A 162 12.26 -2.47 -11.62
CA SER A 162 11.98 -1.69 -12.83
C SER A 162 10.49 -1.45 -13.00
N MET A 163 9.68 -2.48 -12.77
CA MET A 163 8.23 -2.33 -12.80
C MET A 163 7.75 -1.44 -11.66
N ALA A 164 8.19 -1.67 -10.42
CA ALA A 164 7.82 -0.85 -9.27
C ALA A 164 8.18 0.63 -9.45
N CYS A 165 9.36 0.94 -10.00
CA CYS A 165 9.77 2.32 -10.25
C CYS A 165 8.94 2.99 -11.37
N ARG A 166 8.50 2.24 -12.40
CA ARG A 166 7.56 2.76 -13.40
C ARG A 166 6.21 3.08 -12.79
N VAL A 167 5.68 2.19 -11.95
CA VAL A 167 4.43 2.46 -11.21
C VAL A 167 4.59 3.69 -10.32
N LEU A 168 5.70 3.79 -9.57
CA LEU A 168 5.98 4.93 -8.71
C LEU A 168 6.01 6.25 -9.50
N ALA A 169 6.73 6.30 -10.62
CA ALA A 169 6.82 7.49 -11.46
C ALA A 169 5.48 7.88 -12.11
N ALA A 170 4.63 6.90 -12.43
CA ALA A 170 3.28 7.15 -12.95
C ALA A 170 2.33 7.64 -11.84
N ALA A 171 2.38 7.02 -10.67
CA ALA A 171 1.42 7.25 -9.58
C ALA A 171 1.67 8.54 -8.79
N THR A 172 2.91 9.00 -8.66
CA THR A 172 3.20 10.21 -7.86
C THR A 172 2.50 11.46 -8.42
N ALA A 173 1.90 12.23 -7.52
CA ALA A 173 1.46 13.60 -7.77
C ALA A 173 2.52 14.64 -7.39
N GLY A 174 3.66 14.21 -6.83
CA GLY A 174 4.81 15.06 -6.52
C GLY A 174 5.73 15.30 -7.72
N SER A 175 6.86 15.96 -7.48
CA SER A 175 7.91 16.09 -8.49
C SER A 175 8.56 14.75 -8.77
N ARG A 176 8.68 14.39 -10.05
CA ARG A 176 9.36 13.15 -10.46
C ARG A 176 10.86 13.23 -10.26
N ASP A 177 11.43 14.43 -10.31
CA ASP A 177 12.87 14.65 -10.14
C ASP A 177 13.33 14.35 -8.71
N ASP A 178 12.41 14.39 -7.73
CA ASP A 178 12.71 14.09 -6.33
C ASP A 178 12.66 12.57 -6.03
N LEU A 179 12.09 11.76 -6.94
CA LEU A 179 11.88 10.32 -6.70
C LEU A 179 13.17 9.53 -6.42
N PRO A 180 14.31 9.77 -7.11
CA PRO A 180 15.56 9.10 -6.77
C PRO A 180 15.99 9.36 -5.33
N GLN A 181 15.82 10.59 -4.84
CA GLN A 181 16.13 10.94 -3.45
C GLN A 181 15.18 10.27 -2.47
N HIS A 182 13.87 10.24 -2.78
CA HIS A 182 12.90 9.55 -1.92
C HIS A 182 13.14 8.03 -1.85
N VAL A 183 13.48 7.39 -2.97
CA VAL A 183 13.85 5.97 -2.99
C VAL A 183 15.12 5.72 -2.17
N ALA A 184 16.14 6.57 -2.31
CA ALA A 184 17.35 6.48 -1.48
C ALA A 184 17.00 6.57 0.02
N ALA A 185 16.18 7.55 0.39
CA ALA A 185 15.75 7.77 1.77
C ALA A 185 15.02 6.54 2.33
N VAL A 186 14.11 5.91 1.57
CA VAL A 186 13.45 4.66 2.00
C VAL A 186 14.49 3.60 2.39
N PHE A 187 15.47 3.33 1.52
CA PHE A 187 16.48 2.30 1.81
C PHE A 187 17.33 2.64 3.03
N ASP A 188 17.64 3.92 3.23
CA ASP A 188 18.38 4.39 4.40
C ASP A 188 17.53 4.26 5.68
N LEU A 189 16.19 4.35 5.58
CA LEU A 189 15.26 4.18 6.69
C LEU A 189 15.06 2.70 7.09
N ILE A 190 15.09 1.76 6.15
CA ILE A 190 14.77 0.34 6.42
C ILE A 190 15.73 -0.28 7.44
N GLY A 191 17.04 -0.11 7.26
CA GLY A 191 18.06 -0.84 8.03
C GLY A 191 17.90 -0.69 9.56
N PRO A 192 17.91 0.54 10.10
CA PRO A 192 17.77 0.77 11.54
C PRO A 192 16.43 0.29 12.13
N ARG A 193 15.37 0.22 11.32
CA ARG A 193 13.99 -0.01 11.76
C ARG A 193 13.57 -1.48 11.64
N ALA A 194 13.96 -2.13 10.55
CA ALA A 194 13.65 -3.54 10.31
C ALA A 194 14.59 -4.49 11.06
N LYS A 195 15.78 -4.01 11.47
CA LYS A 195 16.83 -4.81 12.10
C LYS A 195 17.13 -6.10 11.30
N PRO A 196 17.48 -5.98 10.00
CA PRO A 196 17.61 -7.12 9.09
C PRO A 196 18.75 -8.06 9.50
N THR A 197 18.53 -9.35 9.25
CA THR A 197 19.57 -10.40 9.32
C THR A 197 20.69 -10.17 8.31
N LYS A 198 21.84 -10.86 8.45
CA LYS A 198 22.95 -10.72 7.48
C LYS A 198 22.54 -11.02 6.02
N PRO A 199 21.75 -12.07 5.71
CA PRO A 199 21.23 -12.27 4.35
C PRO A 199 20.35 -11.11 3.87
N GLN A 200 19.46 -10.62 4.72
CA GLN A 200 18.58 -9.48 4.40
C GLN A 200 19.36 -8.18 4.18
N GLN A 201 20.45 -7.95 4.90
CA GLN A 201 21.32 -6.80 4.67
C GLN A 201 21.94 -6.85 3.26
N LYS A 202 22.40 -8.03 2.81
CA LYS A 202 22.92 -8.20 1.43
C LYS A 202 21.83 -7.97 0.39
N LEU A 203 20.63 -8.51 0.62
CA LEU A 203 19.45 -8.27 -0.21
C LEU A 203 19.14 -6.77 -0.32
N LEU A 204 19.08 -6.06 0.81
CA LEU A 204 18.80 -4.62 0.83
C LEU A 204 19.85 -3.81 0.10
N GLN A 205 21.14 -4.15 0.24
CA GLN A 205 22.21 -3.48 -0.50
C GLN A 205 22.08 -3.70 -2.02
N GLN A 206 21.70 -4.91 -2.44
CA GLN A 206 21.44 -5.21 -3.85
C GLN A 206 20.21 -4.46 -4.35
N ALA A 207 19.08 -4.59 -3.66
CA ALA A 207 17.83 -3.92 -3.99
C ALA A 207 18.02 -2.40 -4.06
N ARG A 208 18.75 -1.77 -3.13
CA ARG A 208 19.05 -0.33 -3.18
C ARG A 208 19.71 0.06 -4.52
N ARG A 209 20.70 -0.69 -5.00
CA ARG A 209 21.36 -0.38 -6.28
C ARG A 209 20.41 -0.54 -7.47
N GLU A 210 19.63 -1.62 -7.47
CA GLU A 210 18.68 -1.92 -8.54
C GLU A 210 17.57 -0.87 -8.62
N TRP A 211 16.97 -0.52 -7.49
CA TRP A 211 15.90 0.47 -7.38
C TRP A 211 16.37 1.89 -7.71
N LEU A 212 17.56 2.30 -7.26
CA LEU A 212 18.11 3.61 -7.61
C LEU A 212 18.37 3.73 -9.12
N ARG A 213 18.90 2.68 -9.74
CA ARG A 213 19.06 2.66 -11.21
C ARG A 213 17.71 2.66 -11.93
N ALA A 214 16.76 1.87 -11.45
CA ALA A 214 15.43 1.75 -12.06
C ALA A 214 14.64 3.05 -12.00
N ILE A 215 14.68 3.78 -10.88
CA ILE A 215 13.94 5.04 -10.73
C ILE A 215 14.53 6.15 -11.60
N GLU A 216 15.86 6.22 -11.75
CA GLU A 216 16.50 7.16 -12.69
C GLU A 216 16.02 6.93 -14.13
N ILE A 217 15.91 5.66 -14.55
CA ILE A 217 15.39 5.30 -15.88
C ILE A 217 13.92 5.70 -16.00
N ALA A 218 13.08 5.33 -15.03
CA ALA A 218 11.64 5.62 -15.06
C ALA A 218 11.33 7.12 -15.12
N VAL A 219 12.09 7.95 -14.38
CA VAL A 219 11.96 9.42 -14.40
C VAL A 219 12.35 10.00 -15.77
N ARG A 220 13.45 9.51 -16.35
CA ARG A 220 13.92 9.95 -17.68
C ARG A 220 12.93 9.59 -18.78
N ASP A 221 12.41 8.36 -18.77
CA ASP A 221 11.47 7.88 -19.81
C ASP A 221 10.15 8.67 -19.77
N THR A 222 9.66 8.99 -18.58
CA THR A 222 8.46 9.82 -18.42
C THR A 222 8.67 11.24 -18.92
N THR A 223 9.87 11.79 -18.75
CA THR A 223 10.23 13.14 -19.23
C THR A 223 10.31 13.19 -20.75
N ARG A 224 10.86 12.15 -21.38
CA ARG A 224 10.94 12.02 -22.85
C ARG A 224 9.58 11.81 -23.52
N ALA A 225 8.62 11.20 -22.81
CA ALA A 225 7.27 10.98 -23.31
C ALA A 225 6.39 12.24 -23.34
N ARG A 226 6.82 13.37 -22.74
CA ARG A 226 6.12 14.65 -22.89
C ARG A 226 6.54 15.33 -24.20
N PRO A 227 5.62 15.58 -25.16
CA PRO A 227 5.93 16.40 -26.31
C PRO A 227 6.29 17.82 -25.86
N PRO A 228 7.17 18.55 -26.58
CA PRO A 228 7.39 19.96 -26.30
C PRO A 228 6.06 20.70 -26.44
N LEU A 229 5.75 21.54 -25.45
CA LEU A 229 4.63 22.47 -25.54
C LEU A 229 4.91 23.41 -26.73
N LEU A 230 4.12 23.27 -27.79
CA LEU A 230 4.03 24.22 -28.90
C LEU A 230 3.17 25.42 -28.48
#